data_AF-A0A955TCD0-F1
#
_entry.id   AF-A0A955TCD0-F1
#
_cell.length_a   1.000
_cell.length_b   1.000
_cell.length_c   1.000
_cell.angle_alpha   90.00
_cell.angle_beta   90.00
_cell.angle_gamma   90.00
#
_symmetry.space_group_name_H-M   'P 1'
#
loop_
_entity.id
_entity.type
_entity.pdbx_description
1 polymer ?
#
loop_
_entity_poly.entity_id
_entity_poly.type
_entity_poly.pdbx_seq_one_letter_code
_entity_poly.pdbx_strand_id
1 'polypeptide(L)'
;PVRSEWSEEVFDKALEVLFEEDHCDLLSFGPVAEEFKPYSQLRAFAESDRRTETIFRESSSAVHCYIDLPESFTEYFESLKSKQRTNLRRRRRQIEEQFGPLSITNLTSWEDIQSEFRSFREMHDRYWHTCGQGGHFVDLVNGEEFTLDLIREAAEKGRVCLQRLTAGDEVVGYQFLFYFGRQVHWRLTARAIGEEWGKLGIGVLCLLLLIEDSIDRGMSRIEAGPGIYEYKTQMGGIYRSMNCLTIGRQIPSCRLKTKCLAVIYKLLDIVYYKIWYQRLVKIFGLSRGAIWQYYLRCRL
;
A
#
# COMPACT_ATOMS: atom_id res chain seq x y z
N PRO A 1 -0.39 10.27 -13.18
CA PRO A 1 0.13 11.35 -12.29
C PRO A 1 -0.03 12.69 -13.00
N VAL A 2 -0.51 13.73 -12.30
CA VAL A 2 -0.60 15.08 -12.85
C VAL A 2 0.81 15.63 -13.03
N ARG A 3 1.13 16.19 -14.20
CA ARG A 3 2.44 16.83 -14.41
C ARG A 3 2.43 18.24 -13.83
N SER A 4 3.57 18.69 -13.29
CA SER A 4 3.65 19.96 -12.55
C SER A 4 3.30 21.19 -13.40
N GLU A 5 3.50 21.14 -14.71
CA GLU A 5 3.14 22.21 -15.63
C GLU A 5 1.62 22.37 -15.85
N TRP A 6 0.85 21.31 -15.60
CA TRP A 6 -0.62 21.29 -15.76
C TRP A 6 -1.37 21.26 -14.43
N SER A 7 -0.65 21.34 -13.31
CA SER A 7 -1.25 21.07 -11.99
C SER A 7 -2.36 22.04 -11.66
N GLU A 8 -2.13 23.35 -11.82
CA GLU A 8 -3.11 24.39 -11.48
C GLU A 8 -4.37 24.26 -12.33
N GLU A 9 -4.25 24.11 -13.65
CA GLU A 9 -5.38 23.96 -14.56
C GLU A 9 -6.20 22.69 -14.26
N VAL A 10 -5.53 21.56 -14.01
CA VAL A 10 -6.20 20.31 -13.64
C VAL A 10 -6.94 20.45 -12.32
N PHE A 11 -6.35 21.12 -11.33
CA PHE A 11 -6.97 21.32 -10.03
C PHE A 11 -8.12 22.31 -10.08
N ASP A 12 -7.99 23.41 -10.82
CA ASP A 12 -9.07 24.37 -11.05
C ASP A 12 -10.29 23.68 -11.66
N LYS A 13 -10.06 22.90 -12.73
CA LYS A 13 -11.13 22.14 -13.38
C LYS A 13 -11.72 21.07 -12.45
N ALA A 14 -10.89 20.40 -11.66
CA ALA A 14 -11.38 19.44 -10.68
C ALA A 14 -12.27 20.11 -9.61
N LEU A 15 -11.92 21.30 -9.12
CA LEU A 15 -12.76 22.03 -8.16
C LEU A 15 -14.06 22.49 -8.78
N GLU A 16 -14.03 23.01 -10.01
CA GLU A 16 -15.23 23.41 -10.75
C GLU A 16 -16.20 22.23 -10.86
N VAL A 17 -15.75 21.10 -11.41
CA VAL A 17 -16.60 19.92 -11.58
C VAL A 17 -17.08 19.39 -10.22
N LEU A 18 -16.17 19.16 -9.28
CA LEU A 18 -16.53 18.46 -8.05
C LEU A 18 -17.39 19.31 -7.10
N PHE A 19 -17.13 20.63 -7.00
CA PHE A 19 -17.93 21.49 -6.14
C PHE A 19 -19.17 22.06 -6.83
N GLU A 20 -19.05 22.48 -8.10
CA GLU A 20 -20.11 23.22 -8.76
C GLU A 20 -21.09 22.27 -9.48
N GLU A 21 -20.58 21.25 -10.16
CA GLU A 21 -21.40 20.28 -10.91
C GLU A 21 -21.85 19.10 -10.03
N ASP A 22 -20.92 18.42 -9.36
CA ASP A 22 -21.21 17.22 -8.54
C ASP A 22 -21.68 17.57 -7.12
N HIS A 23 -21.64 18.86 -6.77
CA HIS A 23 -22.10 19.38 -5.47
C HIS A 23 -21.43 18.74 -4.25
N CYS A 24 -20.15 18.39 -4.36
CA CYS A 24 -19.38 17.93 -3.20
C CYS A 24 -19.26 19.04 -2.16
N ASP A 25 -19.41 18.70 -0.88
CA ASP A 25 -19.20 19.63 0.23
C ASP A 25 -17.74 19.63 0.72
N LEU A 26 -17.03 18.52 0.49
CA LEU A 26 -15.71 18.20 1.01
C LEU A 26 -14.95 17.31 0.03
N LEU A 27 -13.70 17.63 -0.27
CA LEU A 27 -12.82 16.86 -1.13
C LEU A 27 -11.56 16.45 -0.38
N SER A 28 -11.08 15.23 -0.64
CA SER A 28 -9.85 14.70 -0.08
C SER A 28 -8.91 14.26 -1.20
N PHE A 29 -7.71 14.84 -1.21
CA PHE A 29 -6.66 14.55 -2.18
C PHE A 29 -5.51 13.83 -1.47
N GLY A 30 -5.39 12.53 -1.71
CA GLY A 30 -4.30 11.72 -1.19
C GLY A 30 -4.70 10.29 -0.84
N PRO A 31 -3.80 9.53 -0.19
CA PRO A 31 -2.47 9.95 0.25
C PRO A 31 -1.49 10.17 -0.93
N VAL A 32 -0.64 11.19 -0.83
CA VAL A 32 0.41 11.48 -1.82
C VAL A 32 1.76 11.66 -1.13
N ALA A 33 2.84 11.16 -1.71
CA ALA A 33 4.18 11.35 -1.16
C ALA A 33 4.57 12.83 -1.14
N GLU A 34 5.26 13.26 -0.08
CA GLU A 34 5.71 14.64 0.11
C GLU A 34 6.57 15.18 -1.05
N GLU A 35 7.34 14.31 -1.71
CA GLU A 35 8.17 14.66 -2.86
C GLU A 35 7.38 14.98 -4.15
N PHE A 36 6.07 14.69 -4.17
CA PHE A 36 5.23 14.97 -5.33
C PHE A 36 4.91 16.47 -5.41
N LYS A 37 5.71 17.20 -6.20
CA LYS A 37 5.60 18.66 -6.38
C LYS A 37 4.18 19.19 -6.62
N PRO A 38 3.30 18.53 -7.42
CA PRO A 38 1.94 19.02 -7.59
C PRO A 38 1.12 19.09 -6.29
N TYR A 39 1.50 18.36 -5.23
CA TYR A 39 0.84 18.47 -3.93
C TYR A 39 1.07 19.85 -3.27
N SER A 40 2.29 20.40 -3.33
CA SER A 40 2.54 21.74 -2.78
C SER A 40 1.87 22.84 -3.62
N GLN A 41 1.79 22.65 -4.94
CA GLN A 41 1.03 23.52 -5.84
C GLN A 41 -0.48 23.47 -5.54
N LEU A 42 -1.03 22.27 -5.34
CA LEU A 42 -2.43 22.08 -4.93
C LEU A 42 -2.73 22.80 -3.62
N ARG A 43 -1.83 22.68 -2.64
CA ARG A 43 -1.97 23.38 -1.36
C ARG A 43 -2.01 24.89 -1.55
N ALA A 44 -1.03 25.45 -2.25
CA ALA A 44 -0.97 26.89 -2.50
C ALA A 44 -2.21 27.40 -3.26
N PHE A 45 -2.65 26.65 -4.26
CA PHE A 45 -3.87 26.95 -5.01
C PHE A 45 -5.11 26.98 -4.10
N ALA A 46 -5.31 25.94 -3.28
CA ALA A 46 -6.44 25.84 -2.36
C ALA A 46 -6.43 26.89 -1.23
N GLU A 47 -5.28 27.46 -0.87
CA GLU A 47 -5.17 28.60 0.07
C GLU A 47 -5.61 29.91 -0.58
N SER A 48 -5.39 30.06 -1.88
CA SER A 48 -5.69 31.29 -2.64
C SER A 48 -7.09 31.33 -3.24
N ASP A 49 -7.72 30.17 -3.48
CA ASP A 49 -9.02 30.08 -4.13
C ASP A 49 -10.16 30.50 -3.20
N ARG A 50 -11.10 31.30 -3.72
CA ARG A 50 -12.25 31.82 -2.95
C ARG A 50 -13.36 30.78 -2.73
N ARG A 51 -13.38 29.69 -3.51
CA ARG A 51 -14.37 28.60 -3.43
C ARG A 51 -14.04 27.61 -2.31
N THR A 52 -12.81 27.66 -1.77
CA THR A 52 -12.33 26.73 -0.76
C THR A 52 -12.38 27.35 0.64
N GLU A 53 -12.89 26.59 1.60
CA GLU A 53 -12.53 26.74 3.00
C GLU A 53 -11.43 25.74 3.30
N THR A 54 -10.25 26.24 3.63
CA THR A 54 -9.16 25.35 3.96
C THR A 54 -9.29 24.83 5.38
N ILE A 55 -10.01 23.71 5.53
CA ILE A 55 -9.96 22.87 6.72
C ILE A 55 -8.72 21.99 6.55
N PHE A 56 -7.55 22.58 6.82
CA PHE A 56 -6.30 21.86 6.77
C PHE A 56 -6.26 20.75 7.81
N ARG A 57 -6.46 19.53 7.35
CA ARG A 57 -6.02 18.36 8.09
C ARG A 57 -5.00 17.61 7.26
N GLU A 58 -3.76 18.07 7.36
CA GLU A 58 -2.63 17.27 6.91
C GLU A 58 -2.43 16.11 7.89
N SER A 59 -2.72 14.89 7.45
CA SER A 59 -2.40 13.68 8.21
C SER A 59 -0.97 13.25 7.86
N SER A 60 0.04 14.01 8.27
CA SER A 60 1.47 13.72 8.01
C SER A 60 2.03 12.49 8.75
N SER A 61 1.23 11.79 9.57
CA SER A 61 1.71 10.67 10.39
C SER A 61 1.97 9.38 9.60
N ALA A 62 1.54 9.29 8.35
CA ALA A 62 1.75 8.10 7.54
C ALA A 62 3.07 8.22 6.78
N VAL A 63 3.91 7.19 6.85
CA VAL A 63 5.13 7.08 6.03
C VAL A 63 5.01 5.88 5.13
N HIS A 64 5.44 6.04 3.87
CA HIS A 64 5.62 4.94 2.93
C HIS A 64 7.10 4.65 2.72
N CYS A 65 7.41 3.38 2.56
CA CYS A 65 8.76 2.92 2.24
C CYS A 65 8.94 2.86 0.73
N TYR A 66 10.06 3.38 0.25
CA TYR A 66 10.48 3.32 -1.15
C TYR A 66 11.87 2.68 -1.22
N ILE A 67 12.12 1.90 -2.27
CA ILE A 67 13.43 1.34 -2.58
C ILE A 67 13.78 1.82 -3.98
N ASP A 68 14.81 2.66 -4.09
CA ASP A 68 15.34 3.10 -5.38
C ASP A 68 16.15 1.96 -6.01
N LEU A 69 15.92 1.72 -7.29
CA LEU A 69 16.54 0.64 -8.04
C LEU A 69 17.58 1.20 -9.02
N PRO A 70 18.86 0.80 -8.89
CA PRO A 70 19.90 1.17 -9.85
C PRO A 70 19.75 0.38 -11.16
N GLU A 71 20.66 0.61 -12.11
CA GLU A 71 20.60 -0.02 -13.43
C GLU A 71 20.97 -1.51 -13.41
N SER A 72 21.63 -2.00 -12.36
CA SER A 72 22.03 -3.40 -12.24
C SER A 72 21.84 -3.96 -10.82
N PHE A 73 21.53 -5.26 -10.74
CA PHE A 73 21.40 -5.93 -9.47
C PHE A 73 22.72 -5.95 -8.68
N THR A 74 23.86 -6.02 -9.37
CA THR A 74 25.19 -5.93 -8.74
C THR A 74 25.36 -4.63 -7.98
N GLU A 75 25.05 -3.49 -8.61
CA GLU A 75 25.13 -2.17 -7.97
C GLU A 75 24.18 -2.07 -6.77
N TYR A 76 22.93 -2.54 -6.92
CA TYR A 76 21.99 -2.62 -5.81
C TYR A 76 22.57 -3.43 -4.65
N PHE A 77 23.06 -4.63 -4.95
CA PHE A 77 23.53 -5.56 -3.93
C PHE A 77 24.76 -5.00 -3.21
N GLU A 78 25.67 -4.33 -3.92
CA GLU A 78 26.86 -3.68 -3.35
C GLU A 78 26.54 -2.46 -2.48
N SER A 79 25.43 -1.76 -2.74
CA SER A 79 24.95 -0.66 -1.89
C SER A 79 24.54 -1.11 -0.48
N LEU A 80 24.18 -2.39 -0.31
CA LEU A 80 23.77 -2.95 0.98
C LEU A 80 24.97 -3.11 1.93
N LYS A 81 24.74 -2.98 3.24
CA LYS A 81 25.77 -3.20 4.26
C LYS A 81 26.40 -4.60 4.13
N SER A 82 27.72 -4.71 4.31
CA SER A 82 28.46 -5.98 4.20
C SER A 82 27.82 -7.14 4.98
N LYS A 83 27.43 -6.90 6.24
CA LYS A 83 26.72 -7.90 7.08
C LYS A 83 25.41 -8.38 6.44
N GLN A 84 24.64 -7.47 5.83
CA GLN A 84 23.39 -7.82 5.17
C GLN A 84 23.64 -8.68 3.94
N ARG A 85 24.61 -8.32 3.09
CA ARG A 85 24.99 -9.11 1.91
C ARG A 85 25.37 -10.54 2.28
N THR A 86 26.21 -10.71 3.32
CA THR A 86 26.60 -12.02 3.83
C THR A 86 25.40 -12.83 4.33
N ASN A 87 24.49 -12.19 5.07
CA ASN A 87 23.27 -12.84 5.56
C ASN A 87 22.36 -13.29 4.43
N LEU A 88 22.15 -12.45 3.40
CA LEU A 88 21.31 -12.76 2.24
C LEU A 88 21.89 -13.95 1.45
N ARG A 89 23.19 -13.93 1.15
CA ARG A 89 23.88 -15.04 0.47
C ARG A 89 23.74 -16.34 1.26
N ARG A 90 24.00 -16.30 2.58
CA ARG A 90 23.87 -17.46 3.45
C ARG A 90 22.46 -18.02 3.47
N ARG A 91 21.44 -17.17 3.64
CA ARG A 91 20.03 -17.57 3.67
C ARG A 91 19.59 -18.19 2.34
N ARG A 92 19.91 -17.53 1.21
CA ARG A 92 19.63 -18.05 -0.13
C ARG A 92 20.22 -19.44 -0.31
N ARG A 93 21.53 -19.60 -0.03
CA ARG A 93 22.22 -20.88 -0.12
C ARG A 93 21.59 -21.96 0.75
N GLN A 94 21.26 -21.64 2.01
CA GLN A 94 20.66 -22.62 2.93
C GLN A 94 19.29 -23.10 2.47
N ILE A 95 18.46 -22.21 1.88
CA ILE A 95 17.18 -22.61 1.30
C ILE A 95 17.42 -23.47 0.07
N GLU A 96 18.30 -23.04 -0.83
CA GLU A 96 18.58 -23.76 -2.07
C GLU A 96 19.16 -25.17 -1.82
N GLU A 97 20.02 -25.32 -0.81
CA GLU A 97 20.57 -26.61 -0.38
C GLU A 97 19.51 -27.55 0.23
N GLN A 98 18.49 -27.02 0.90
CA GLN A 98 17.48 -27.83 1.62
C GLN A 98 16.24 -28.13 0.80
N PHE A 99 15.79 -27.18 -0.01
CA PHE A 99 14.47 -27.22 -0.67
C PHE A 99 14.59 -27.16 -2.20
N GLY A 100 15.78 -26.89 -2.74
CA GLY A 100 16.00 -26.72 -4.18
C GLY A 100 16.01 -25.24 -4.61
N PRO A 101 16.29 -24.98 -5.90
CA PRO A 101 16.58 -23.64 -6.40
C PRO A 101 15.41 -22.67 -6.15
N LEU A 102 15.75 -21.44 -5.75
CA LEU A 102 14.76 -20.37 -5.66
C LEU A 102 14.46 -19.83 -7.05
N SER A 103 13.17 -19.79 -7.41
CA SER A 103 12.72 -19.28 -8.70
C SER A 103 11.51 -18.36 -8.56
N ILE A 104 11.32 -17.49 -9.54
CA ILE A 104 10.16 -16.61 -9.64
C ILE A 104 9.43 -16.87 -10.96
N THR A 105 8.10 -16.83 -10.92
CA THR A 105 7.24 -16.85 -12.10
C THR A 105 6.32 -15.63 -12.02
N ASN A 106 6.32 -14.80 -13.07
CA ASN A 106 5.49 -13.61 -13.13
C ASN A 106 4.18 -13.92 -13.87
N LEU A 107 3.08 -14.01 -13.13
CA LEU A 107 1.74 -14.22 -13.68
C LEU A 107 1.14 -12.85 -13.99
N THR A 108 0.84 -12.58 -15.26
CA THR A 108 0.46 -11.23 -15.73
C THR A 108 -0.86 -11.18 -16.50
N SER A 109 -1.34 -12.32 -17.00
CA SER A 109 -2.67 -12.43 -17.60
C SER A 109 -3.74 -12.57 -16.51
N TRP A 110 -4.98 -12.21 -16.86
CA TRP A 110 -6.12 -12.40 -15.97
C TRP A 110 -6.28 -13.88 -15.59
N GLU A 111 -6.18 -14.77 -16.58
CA GLU A 111 -6.38 -16.20 -16.43
C GLU A 111 -5.33 -16.83 -15.49
N ASP A 112 -4.05 -16.48 -15.68
CA ASP A 112 -2.97 -16.99 -14.85
C ASP A 112 -3.12 -16.50 -13.40
N ILE A 113 -3.36 -15.20 -13.20
CA ILE A 113 -3.52 -14.63 -11.87
C ILE A 113 -4.77 -15.21 -11.19
N GLN A 114 -5.89 -15.30 -11.90
CA GLN A 114 -7.14 -15.85 -11.36
C GLN A 114 -6.95 -17.29 -10.90
N SER A 115 -6.22 -18.11 -11.67
CA SER A 115 -5.97 -19.52 -11.32
C SER A 115 -5.17 -19.69 -10.02
N GLU A 116 -4.30 -18.74 -9.69
CA GLU A 116 -3.42 -18.79 -8.51
C GLU A 116 -3.87 -17.91 -7.35
N PHE A 117 -4.88 -17.06 -7.57
CA PHE A 117 -5.33 -16.08 -6.58
C PHE A 117 -5.77 -16.74 -5.27
N ARG A 118 -6.44 -17.89 -5.36
CA ARG A 118 -6.86 -18.65 -4.17
C ARG A 118 -5.64 -19.09 -3.34
N SER A 119 -4.63 -19.68 -3.97
CA SER A 119 -3.39 -20.12 -3.32
C SER A 119 -2.67 -18.96 -2.62
N PHE A 120 -2.57 -17.82 -3.32
CA PHE A 120 -2.03 -16.58 -2.78
C PHE A 120 -2.80 -16.12 -1.53
N ARG A 121 -4.13 -16.05 -1.62
CA ARG A 121 -5.00 -15.61 -0.52
C ARG A 121 -4.86 -16.52 0.69
N GLU A 122 -4.97 -17.83 0.50
CA GLU A 122 -4.86 -18.81 1.59
C GLU A 122 -3.50 -18.71 2.30
N MET A 123 -2.42 -18.50 1.56
CA MET A 123 -1.10 -18.25 2.16
C MET A 123 -1.03 -16.91 2.89
N HIS A 124 -1.64 -15.85 2.34
CA HIS A 124 -1.70 -14.53 2.95
C HIS A 124 -2.47 -14.55 4.29
N ASP A 125 -3.64 -15.18 4.30
CA ASP A 125 -4.53 -15.24 5.45
C ASP A 125 -3.92 -16.09 6.57
N ARG A 126 -3.30 -17.23 6.24
CA ARG A 126 -2.56 -18.04 7.22
C ARG A 126 -1.52 -17.21 7.98
N TYR A 127 -0.75 -16.38 7.29
CA TYR A 127 0.22 -15.51 7.95
C TYR A 127 -0.46 -14.50 8.89
N TRP A 128 -1.50 -13.80 8.44
CA TRP A 128 -2.17 -12.80 9.26
C TRP A 128 -2.90 -13.39 10.46
N HIS A 129 -3.42 -14.60 10.35
CA HIS A 129 -3.99 -15.33 11.47
C HIS A 129 -2.96 -15.60 12.58
N THR A 130 -1.71 -15.94 12.24
CA THR A 130 -0.63 -16.05 13.26
C THR A 130 -0.35 -14.72 13.97
N CYS A 131 -0.67 -13.59 13.34
CA CYS A 131 -0.55 -12.24 13.91
C CYS A 131 -1.84 -11.76 14.63
N GLY A 132 -2.85 -12.63 14.75
CA GLY A 132 -4.15 -12.29 15.36
C GLY A 132 -4.98 -11.30 14.53
N GLN A 133 -4.76 -11.24 13.21
CA GLN A 133 -5.51 -10.39 12.28
C GLN A 133 -6.29 -11.25 11.26
N GLY A 134 -7.31 -10.64 10.64
CA GLY A 134 -8.12 -11.29 9.59
C GLY A 134 -7.46 -11.25 8.20
N GLY A 135 -6.50 -10.35 7.98
CA GLY A 135 -5.88 -10.15 6.67
C GLY A 135 -6.66 -9.18 5.79
N HIS A 136 -6.06 -8.81 4.64
CA HIS A 136 -6.60 -7.75 3.78
C HIS A 136 -8.03 -8.01 3.27
N PHE A 137 -8.32 -9.28 2.93
CA PHE A 137 -9.57 -9.67 2.29
C PHE A 137 -10.74 -9.83 3.27
N VAL A 138 -10.45 -10.05 4.55
CA VAL A 138 -11.46 -10.16 5.61
C VAL A 138 -11.83 -8.78 6.16
N ASP A 139 -10.87 -7.85 6.20
CA ASP A 139 -11.07 -6.53 6.80
C ASP A 139 -11.87 -5.57 5.88
N LEU A 140 -12.06 -5.91 4.60
CA LEU A 140 -12.75 -5.10 3.59
C LEU A 140 -14.02 -5.80 3.09
N VAL A 141 -15.15 -5.08 3.04
CA VAL A 141 -16.39 -5.62 2.45
C VAL A 141 -16.18 -5.84 0.96
N ASN A 142 -16.50 -7.03 0.48
CA ASN A 142 -16.28 -7.48 -0.90
C ASN A 142 -14.81 -7.30 -1.35
N GLY A 143 -13.86 -7.43 -0.42
CA GLY A 143 -12.44 -7.17 -0.69
C GLY A 143 -11.84 -8.09 -1.75
N GLU A 144 -12.30 -9.35 -1.80
CA GLU A 144 -11.91 -10.31 -2.82
C GLU A 144 -12.49 -9.95 -4.18
N GLU A 145 -13.80 -9.72 -4.28
CA GLU A 145 -14.48 -9.37 -5.52
C GLU A 145 -13.91 -8.07 -6.11
N PHE A 146 -13.74 -7.04 -5.29
CA PHE A 146 -13.08 -5.80 -5.68
C PHE A 146 -11.65 -6.04 -6.20
N THR A 147 -10.88 -6.90 -5.52
CA THR A 147 -9.50 -7.19 -5.94
C THR A 147 -9.46 -7.94 -7.25
N LEU A 148 -10.35 -8.91 -7.46
CA LEU A 148 -10.44 -9.66 -8.71
C LEU A 148 -10.86 -8.77 -9.88
N ASP A 149 -11.84 -7.89 -9.70
CA ASP A 149 -12.23 -6.93 -10.73
C ASP A 149 -11.09 -5.95 -11.04
N LEU A 150 -10.38 -5.47 -10.01
CA LEU A 150 -9.20 -4.63 -10.20
C LEU A 150 -8.07 -5.36 -10.95
N ILE A 151 -7.83 -6.63 -10.65
CA ILE A 151 -6.83 -7.46 -11.36
C ILE A 151 -7.21 -7.58 -12.82
N ARG A 152 -8.47 -7.91 -13.14
CA ARG A 152 -8.95 -8.04 -14.53
C ARG A 152 -8.66 -6.78 -15.32
N GLU A 153 -9.09 -5.64 -14.80
CA GLU A 153 -8.91 -4.31 -15.41
C GLU A 153 -7.44 -3.89 -15.56
N ALA A 154 -6.58 -4.30 -14.62
CA ALA A 154 -5.17 -3.98 -14.64
C ALA A 154 -4.37 -4.94 -15.54
N ALA A 155 -4.79 -6.20 -15.67
CA ALA A 155 -4.17 -7.21 -16.52
C ALA A 155 -4.29 -6.84 -18.00
N GLU A 156 -5.49 -6.40 -18.42
CA GLU A 156 -5.71 -5.87 -19.79
C GLU A 156 -4.77 -4.71 -20.15
N LYS A 157 -4.35 -3.94 -19.14
CA LYS A 157 -3.44 -2.79 -19.30
C LYS A 157 -1.97 -3.15 -19.10
N GLY A 158 -1.64 -4.41 -18.80
CA GLY A 158 -0.29 -4.86 -18.47
C GLY A 158 0.26 -4.23 -17.17
N ARG A 159 -0.62 -3.89 -16.22
CA ARG A 159 -0.28 -3.11 -15.01
C ARG A 159 -0.33 -3.93 -13.72
N VAL A 160 -0.48 -5.23 -13.78
CA VAL A 160 -0.56 -6.10 -12.60
C VAL A 160 0.32 -7.33 -12.77
N CYS A 161 0.87 -7.82 -11.66
CA CYS A 161 1.56 -9.10 -11.61
C CYS A 161 1.30 -9.78 -10.28
N LEU A 162 0.99 -11.06 -10.33
CA LEU A 162 1.13 -11.96 -9.19
C LEU A 162 2.43 -12.76 -9.39
N GLN A 163 3.49 -12.36 -8.71
CA GLN A 163 4.76 -13.06 -8.77
C GLN A 163 4.70 -14.25 -7.81
N ARG A 164 4.80 -15.47 -8.34
CA ARG A 164 4.88 -16.72 -7.59
C ARG A 164 6.34 -17.07 -7.34
N LEU A 165 6.68 -17.46 -6.11
CA LEU A 165 8.03 -17.82 -5.71
C LEU A 165 8.07 -19.28 -5.29
N THR A 166 9.01 -20.04 -5.86
CA THR A 166 9.22 -21.45 -5.50
C THR A 166 10.61 -21.71 -4.94
N ALA A 167 10.72 -22.72 -4.08
CA ALA A 167 11.96 -23.37 -3.70
C ALA A 167 11.87 -24.83 -4.17
N GLY A 168 12.59 -25.16 -5.25
CA GLY A 168 12.32 -26.40 -5.99
C GLY A 168 10.88 -26.41 -6.51
N ASP A 169 10.13 -27.45 -6.16
CA ASP A 169 8.73 -27.64 -6.58
C ASP A 169 7.72 -27.02 -5.59
N GLU A 170 8.16 -26.52 -4.43
CA GLU A 170 7.28 -25.96 -3.41
C GLU A 170 7.07 -24.46 -3.62
N VAL A 171 5.81 -24.00 -3.58
CA VAL A 171 5.49 -22.57 -3.58
C VAL A 171 5.69 -22.00 -2.17
N VAL A 172 6.68 -21.12 -2.03
CA VAL A 172 7.12 -20.55 -0.75
C VAL A 172 6.71 -19.09 -0.56
N GLY A 173 6.19 -18.44 -1.60
CA GLY A 173 5.72 -17.07 -1.50
C GLY A 173 5.01 -16.52 -2.72
N TYR A 174 4.37 -15.38 -2.52
CA TYR A 174 3.73 -14.59 -3.56
C TYR A 174 3.94 -13.10 -3.31
N GLN A 175 4.11 -12.33 -4.37
CA GLN A 175 4.09 -10.87 -4.34
C GLN A 175 2.99 -10.37 -5.27
N PHE A 176 2.06 -9.59 -4.75
CA PHE A 176 1.01 -8.95 -5.54
C PHE A 176 1.42 -7.50 -5.85
N LEU A 177 1.57 -7.21 -7.14
CA LEU A 177 2.25 -6.03 -7.66
C LEU A 177 1.36 -5.27 -8.63
N PHE A 178 1.47 -3.94 -8.62
CA PHE A 178 1.02 -3.09 -9.72
C PHE A 178 2.20 -2.35 -10.36
N TYR A 179 2.09 -2.06 -11.65
CA TYR A 179 3.08 -1.29 -12.40
C TYR A 179 2.47 0.03 -12.90
N PHE A 180 3.18 1.12 -12.64
CA PHE A 180 2.86 2.43 -13.17
C PHE A 180 4.15 3.11 -13.65
N GLY A 181 4.36 3.12 -14.97
CA GLY A 181 5.63 3.56 -15.54
C GLY A 181 6.77 2.63 -15.13
N ARG A 182 7.88 3.20 -14.63
CA ARG A 182 9.03 2.45 -14.11
C ARG A 182 8.96 2.18 -12.60
N GLN A 183 7.78 2.32 -12.00
CA GLN A 183 7.56 2.11 -10.58
C GLN A 183 6.70 0.87 -10.33
N VAL A 184 7.16 0.05 -9.37
CA VAL A 184 6.45 -1.11 -8.85
C VAL A 184 5.76 -0.73 -7.56
N HIS A 185 4.46 -0.99 -7.43
CA HIS A 185 3.72 -0.85 -6.18
C HIS A 185 3.53 -2.22 -5.56
N TRP A 186 4.29 -2.48 -4.49
CA TRP A 186 4.31 -3.76 -3.80
C TRP A 186 3.13 -3.84 -2.82
N ARG A 187 2.00 -4.35 -3.30
CA ARG A 187 0.69 -4.16 -2.68
C ARG A 187 0.38 -5.13 -1.56
N LEU A 188 0.63 -6.42 -1.76
CA LEU A 188 0.44 -7.48 -0.76
C LEU A 188 1.50 -8.56 -0.94
N THR A 189 1.74 -9.29 0.14
CA THR A 189 2.74 -10.36 0.20
C THR A 189 2.13 -11.59 0.83
N ALA A 190 2.44 -12.77 0.33
CA ALA A 190 2.21 -14.02 1.03
C ALA A 190 3.53 -14.81 1.10
N ARG A 191 3.69 -15.61 2.15
CA ARG A 191 4.89 -16.44 2.33
C ARG A 191 4.57 -17.67 3.17
N ALA A 192 5.34 -18.73 2.95
CA ALA A 192 5.33 -19.91 3.79
C ALA A 192 5.57 -19.53 5.26
N ILE A 193 4.85 -20.22 6.15
CA ILE A 193 4.93 -20.06 7.59
C ILE A 193 5.45 -21.36 8.19
N GLY A 194 6.21 -21.27 9.28
CA GLY A 194 6.91 -22.40 9.87
C GLY A 194 8.20 -21.93 10.54
N GLU A 195 8.71 -22.72 11.48
CA GLU A 195 9.95 -22.38 12.19
C GLU A 195 11.13 -22.39 11.21
N GLU A 196 11.15 -23.33 10.26
CA GLU A 196 12.14 -23.44 9.20
C GLU A 196 12.19 -22.18 8.32
N TRP A 197 11.04 -21.75 7.81
CA TRP A 197 10.92 -20.57 6.95
C TRP A 197 11.23 -19.26 7.67
N GLY A 198 10.82 -19.17 8.94
CA GLY A 198 11.12 -18.03 9.82
C GLY A 198 12.62 -17.87 10.08
N LYS A 199 13.30 -18.96 10.46
CA LYS A 199 14.76 -18.96 10.71
C LYS A 199 15.56 -18.63 9.46
N LEU A 200 15.13 -19.15 8.31
CA LEU A 200 15.78 -18.92 7.02
C LEU A 200 15.45 -17.54 6.42
N GLY A 201 14.43 -16.85 6.96
CA GLY A 201 14.11 -15.47 6.59
C GLY A 201 13.50 -15.36 5.19
N ILE A 202 12.60 -16.30 4.83
CA ILE A 202 12.02 -16.39 3.48
C ILE A 202 11.42 -15.07 3.00
N GLY A 203 10.76 -14.31 3.88
CA GLY A 203 10.15 -13.02 3.51
C GLY A 203 11.16 -11.97 3.04
N VAL A 204 12.37 -11.97 3.59
CA VAL A 204 13.44 -11.05 3.14
C VAL A 204 13.99 -11.48 1.79
N LEU A 205 14.10 -12.79 1.53
CA LEU A 205 14.50 -13.31 0.23
C LEU A 205 13.44 -13.08 -0.84
N CYS A 206 12.15 -13.15 -0.49
CA CYS A 206 11.06 -12.79 -1.40
C CYS A 206 11.19 -11.33 -1.86
N LEU A 207 11.62 -10.41 -0.99
CA LEU A 207 11.90 -9.02 -1.36
C LEU A 207 13.17 -8.90 -2.20
N LEU A 208 14.23 -9.65 -1.89
CA LEU A 208 15.46 -9.65 -2.68
C LEU A 208 15.19 -10.07 -4.14
N LEU A 209 14.43 -11.15 -4.33
CA LEU A 209 14.06 -11.66 -5.65
C LEU A 209 13.13 -10.69 -6.41
N LEU A 210 12.21 -10.03 -5.70
CA LEU A 210 11.41 -8.96 -6.29
C LEU A 210 12.30 -7.81 -6.80
N ILE A 211 13.33 -7.43 -6.05
CA ILE A 211 14.26 -6.36 -6.44
C ILE A 211 15.09 -6.79 -7.64
N GLU A 212 15.64 -8.00 -7.64
CA GLU A 212 16.38 -8.59 -8.76
C GLU A 212 15.53 -8.56 -10.05
N ASP A 213 14.31 -9.12 -10.02
CA ASP A 213 13.37 -9.10 -11.15
C ASP A 213 12.99 -7.69 -11.61
N SER A 214 12.76 -6.79 -10.66
CA SER A 214 12.37 -5.41 -10.98
C SER A 214 13.50 -4.67 -11.71
N ILE A 215 14.74 -4.86 -11.29
CA ILE A 215 15.92 -4.27 -11.94
C ILE A 215 16.09 -4.87 -13.34
N ASP A 216 15.99 -6.19 -13.49
CA ASP A 216 16.10 -6.86 -14.79
C ASP A 216 15.02 -6.39 -15.79
N ARG A 217 13.85 -5.98 -15.28
CA ARG A 217 12.76 -5.37 -16.04
C ARG A 217 12.93 -3.86 -16.30
N GLY A 218 14.04 -3.26 -15.86
CA GLY A 218 14.33 -1.84 -16.02
C GLY A 218 13.49 -0.91 -15.13
N MET A 219 12.89 -1.42 -14.05
CA MET A 219 12.19 -0.59 -13.07
C MET A 219 13.20 0.26 -12.30
N SER A 220 12.79 1.46 -11.90
CA SER A 220 13.64 2.41 -11.18
C SER A 220 13.29 2.54 -9.70
N ARG A 221 12.14 2.02 -9.26
CA ARG A 221 11.66 2.16 -7.88
C ARG A 221 10.61 1.13 -7.50
N ILE A 222 10.63 0.72 -6.23
CA ILE A 222 9.56 -0.03 -5.57
C ILE A 222 8.95 0.82 -4.45
N GLU A 223 7.64 1.05 -4.49
CA GLU A 223 6.88 1.48 -3.32
C GLU A 223 6.52 0.24 -2.49
N ALA A 224 7.17 0.09 -1.33
CA ALA A 224 7.02 -1.02 -0.40
C ALA A 224 5.90 -0.80 0.63
N GLY A 225 4.98 0.13 0.37
CA GLY A 225 3.80 0.40 1.21
C GLY A 225 4.09 1.08 2.55
N PRO A 226 3.06 1.19 3.41
CA PRO A 226 3.13 1.98 4.64
C PRO A 226 3.93 1.31 5.75
N GLY A 227 4.40 2.13 6.69
CA GLY A 227 4.98 1.69 7.97
C GLY A 227 6.48 1.46 7.93
N ILE A 228 7.12 1.65 9.09
CA ILE A 228 8.56 1.48 9.27
C ILE A 228 8.86 0.05 9.68
N TYR A 229 9.63 -0.67 8.87
CA TYR A 229 10.06 -2.03 9.15
C TYR A 229 11.56 -2.14 8.96
N GLU A 230 12.27 -2.64 9.98
CA GLU A 230 13.73 -2.69 9.98
C GLU A 230 14.29 -3.44 8.76
N TYR A 231 13.66 -4.54 8.36
CA TYR A 231 14.13 -5.31 7.20
C TYR A 231 14.05 -4.52 5.90
N LYS A 232 13.08 -3.61 5.73
CA LYS A 232 13.01 -2.75 4.52
C LYS A 232 14.16 -1.77 4.52
N THR A 233 14.48 -1.16 5.67
CA THR A 233 15.65 -0.29 5.83
C THR A 233 16.96 -1.02 5.52
N GLN A 234 17.09 -2.27 5.98
CA GLN A 234 18.26 -3.10 5.68
C GLN A 234 18.39 -3.45 4.19
N MET A 235 17.30 -3.37 3.42
CA MET A 235 17.23 -3.62 1.98
C MET A 235 17.31 -2.33 1.14
N GLY A 236 17.73 -1.20 1.73
CA GLY A 236 17.83 0.09 1.04
C GLY A 236 16.55 0.93 1.09
N GLY A 237 15.57 0.52 1.90
CA GLY A 237 14.31 1.23 2.08
C GLY A 237 14.50 2.61 2.72
N ILE A 238 13.94 3.61 2.06
CA ILE A 238 13.89 5.00 2.51
C ILE A 238 12.43 5.36 2.77
N TYR A 239 12.17 6.13 3.82
CA TYR A 239 10.82 6.51 4.20
C TYR A 239 10.50 7.93 3.74
N ARG A 240 9.28 8.11 3.24
CA ARG A 240 8.72 9.40 2.85
C ARG A 240 7.40 9.61 3.55
N SER A 241 7.19 10.83 4.02
CA SER A 241 5.90 11.25 4.57
C SER A 241 4.85 11.20 3.45
N MET A 242 3.65 10.79 3.82
CA MET A 242 2.47 10.87 2.98
C MET A 242 1.57 11.96 3.50
N ASN A 243 1.13 12.82 2.59
CA ASN A 243 0.26 13.93 2.89
C ASN A 243 -1.11 13.67 2.28
N CYS A 244 -2.14 14.15 2.96
CA CYS A 244 -3.51 14.14 2.47
C CYS A 244 -4.04 15.56 2.68
N LEU A 245 -4.56 16.16 1.62
CA LEU A 245 -5.15 17.48 1.68
C LEU A 245 -6.67 17.34 1.62
N THR A 246 -7.34 17.74 2.69
CA THR A 246 -8.80 17.84 2.71
C THR A 246 -9.21 19.30 2.59
N ILE A 247 -10.10 19.61 1.65
CA ILE A 247 -10.61 20.96 1.41
C ILE A 247 -12.12 20.98 1.46
N GLY A 248 -12.69 21.95 2.17
CA GLY A 248 -14.13 22.16 2.24
C GLY A 248 -14.58 23.21 1.23
N ARG A 249 -15.84 23.18 0.84
CA ARG A 249 -16.44 24.25 0.04
C ARG A 249 -16.75 25.48 0.91
N GLN A 250 -16.42 26.69 0.43
CA GLN A 250 -16.60 27.96 1.14
C GLN A 250 -18.06 28.46 1.08
N ILE A 251 -18.99 27.64 1.56
CA ILE A 251 -20.42 27.97 1.69
C ILE A 251 -20.87 27.68 3.12
N PRO A 252 -21.52 28.62 3.84
CA PRO A 252 -21.82 28.48 5.27
C PRO A 252 -22.46 27.16 5.71
N SER A 253 -23.38 26.62 4.91
CA SER A 253 -24.01 25.32 5.16
C SER A 253 -23.01 24.16 5.05
N CYS A 254 -22.15 24.14 4.03
CA CYS A 254 -21.06 23.17 3.85
C CYS A 254 -20.08 23.24 5.03
N ARG A 255 -19.71 24.45 5.47
CA ARG A 255 -18.83 24.64 6.64
C ARG A 255 -19.39 23.99 7.91
N LEU A 256 -20.70 24.16 8.15
CA LEU A 256 -21.37 23.54 9.28
C LEU A 256 -21.37 22.01 9.16
N LYS A 257 -21.72 21.47 7.99
CA LYS A 257 -21.69 20.02 7.72
C LYS A 257 -20.30 19.44 7.97
N THR A 258 -19.25 20.06 7.45
CA THR A 258 -17.86 19.58 7.63
C THR A 258 -17.44 19.62 9.09
N LYS A 259 -17.79 20.67 9.85
CA LYS A 259 -17.53 20.72 11.29
C LYS A 259 -18.27 19.61 12.05
N CYS A 260 -19.54 19.39 11.74
CA CYS A 260 -20.32 18.30 12.33
C CYS A 260 -19.68 16.94 12.03
N LEU A 261 -19.30 16.68 10.77
CA LEU A 261 -18.63 15.45 10.37
C LEU A 261 -17.29 15.26 11.10
N ALA A 262 -16.49 16.32 11.24
CA ALA A 262 -15.23 16.26 11.98
C ALA A 262 -15.40 15.95 13.46
N VAL A 263 -16.46 16.48 14.10
CA VAL A 263 -16.80 16.15 15.49
C VAL A 263 -17.27 14.69 15.60
N ILE A 264 -18.17 14.25 14.72
CA ILE A 264 -18.65 12.86 14.66
C ILE A 264 -17.48 11.90 14.48
N TYR A 265 -16.59 12.18 13.53
CA TYR A 265 -15.40 11.36 13.29
C TYR A 265 -14.51 11.28 14.54
N LYS A 266 -14.20 12.41 15.20
CA LYS A 266 -13.39 12.41 16.42
C LYS A 266 -14.00 11.55 17.52
N LEU A 267 -15.32 11.64 17.71
CA LEU A 267 -16.04 10.82 18.70
C LEU A 267 -15.98 9.34 18.35
N LEU A 268 -16.21 8.98 17.08
CA LEU A 268 -16.09 7.59 16.63
C LEU A 268 -14.66 7.06 16.75
N ASP A 269 -13.65 7.85 16.40
CA ASP A 269 -12.25 7.44 16.51
C ASP A 269 -11.84 7.17 17.97
N ILE A 270 -12.32 7.98 18.91
CA ILE A 270 -12.01 7.79 20.34
C ILE A 270 -12.85 6.65 20.93
N VAL A 271 -14.17 6.74 20.84
CA VAL A 271 -15.09 5.85 21.54
C VAL A 271 -15.15 4.49 20.86
N TYR A 272 -15.36 4.48 19.55
CA TYR A 272 -15.51 3.23 18.82
C TYR A 272 -14.16 2.61 18.43
N TYR A 273 -13.24 3.35 17.80
CA TYR A 273 -12.00 2.73 17.34
C TYR A 273 -11.00 2.48 18.48
N LYS A 274 -10.60 3.52 19.22
CA LYS A 274 -9.56 3.40 20.26
C LYS A 274 -10.02 2.65 21.51
N ILE A 275 -11.23 2.89 21.99
CA ILE A 275 -11.75 2.24 23.21
C ILE A 275 -12.39 0.89 22.86
N TRP A 276 -13.43 0.87 22.03
CA TRP A 276 -14.14 -0.37 21.75
C TRP A 276 -13.33 -1.36 20.92
N TYR A 277 -12.92 -0.97 19.71
CA TYR A 277 -12.31 -1.88 18.73
C TYR A 277 -10.88 -2.30 19.10
N GLN A 278 -10.03 -1.35 19.50
CA GLN A 278 -8.63 -1.66 19.82
C GLN A 278 -8.41 -2.26 21.21
N ARG A 279 -9.27 -1.96 22.20
CA ARG A 279 -9.11 -2.43 23.58
C ARG A 279 -10.16 -3.44 23.99
N LEU A 280 -11.44 -3.04 24.05
CA LEU A 280 -12.49 -3.89 24.63
C LEU A 280 -12.73 -5.18 23.84
N VAL A 281 -12.80 -5.09 22.51
CA VAL A 281 -12.95 -6.27 21.64
C VAL A 281 -11.84 -7.30 21.86
N LYS A 282 -10.59 -6.85 22.00
CA LYS A 282 -9.45 -7.74 22.25
C LYS A 282 -9.47 -8.34 23.66
N ILE A 283 -9.84 -7.56 24.67
CA ILE A 283 -9.89 -8.02 26.06
C ILE A 283 -11.00 -9.03 26.28
N PHE A 284 -12.17 -8.80 25.68
CA PHE A 284 -13.39 -9.56 25.96
C PHE A 284 -13.77 -10.56 24.84
N GLY A 285 -12.98 -10.68 23.77
CA GLY A 285 -13.26 -11.58 22.65
C GLY A 285 -14.58 -11.28 21.93
N LEU A 286 -15.00 -10.01 21.91
CA LEU A 286 -16.27 -9.59 21.34
C LEU A 286 -16.18 -9.50 19.81
N SER A 287 -17.33 -9.51 19.11
CA SER A 287 -17.34 -9.32 17.66
C SER A 287 -16.91 -7.90 17.29
N ARG A 288 -16.22 -7.78 16.15
CA ARG A 288 -15.95 -6.50 15.47
C ARG A 288 -17.30 -5.92 15.02
N GLY A 289 -17.94 -5.12 15.88
CA GLY A 289 -19.35 -4.76 15.78
C GLY A 289 -19.78 -3.97 14.52
N ALA A 290 -21.09 -3.85 14.33
CA ALA A 290 -21.79 -3.35 13.13
C ALA A 290 -21.44 -1.92 12.67
N ILE A 291 -20.79 -1.11 13.51
CA ILE A 291 -20.51 0.32 13.23
C ILE A 291 -19.17 0.49 12.48
N TRP A 292 -18.40 -0.58 12.25
CA TRP A 292 -17.11 -0.53 11.53
C TRP A 292 -17.23 0.16 10.17
N GLN A 293 -18.28 -0.17 9.42
CA GLN A 293 -18.55 0.42 8.11
C GLN A 293 -18.83 1.92 8.19
N TYR A 294 -19.58 2.34 9.21
CA TYR A 294 -19.87 3.75 9.42
C TYR A 294 -18.61 4.52 9.82
N TYR A 295 -17.78 3.94 10.69
CA TYR A 295 -16.48 4.52 11.05
C TYR A 295 -15.57 4.71 9.83
N LEU A 296 -15.47 3.70 8.95
CA LEU A 296 -14.68 3.80 7.72
C LEU A 296 -15.17 4.91 6.79
N ARG A 297 -16.49 5.06 6.62
CA ARG A 297 -17.10 6.11 5.78
C ARG A 297 -16.93 7.52 6.36
N CYS A 298 -16.91 7.64 7.68
CA CYS A 298 -16.71 8.92 8.35
C CYS A 298 -15.23 9.31 8.50
N ARG A 299 -14.30 8.48 8.03
CA ARG A 299 -12.87 8.72 8.18
C ARG A 299 -12.44 9.92 7.33
N LEU A 300 -12.21 11.04 8.02
CA LEU A 300 -11.63 12.27 7.50
C LEU A 300 -10.10 12.28 7.62
#